data_AF-A0A1I8CU15-F1
#
_entry.id   AF-A0A1I8CU15-F1
#
_cell.length_a   1.000
_cell.length_b   1.000
_cell.length_c   1.000
_cell.angle_alpha   90.00
_cell.angle_beta   90.00
_cell.angle_gamma   90.00
#
_symmetry.space_group_name_H-M   'P 1'
#
loop_
_entity.id
_entity.type
_entity.pdbx_description
1 polymer ?
#
loop_
_entity_poly.entity_id
_entity_poly.type
_entity_poly.pdbx_seq_one_letter_code
_entity_poly.pdbx_strand_id
1 'polypeptide(L)'
;MSVEVDKFVSFTDVFFYPNNWEFSRTKSFMGHWLTTSGWVTLAYIIVIFGGQRLMKSRDAFKLNTVFAYWNIGFSIFSAIACYYLLPELVDSMQKTGFFGSYCYNNNYYQSSVTGYWGWLFVMSKAPELGDTLFLVLRKKPVIFMHWYHHALTFYYAQLTYSEEQAWARWSLVMNLMVHTVMYL
;
A
#
# COMPACT_ATOMS: atom_id res chain seq x y z
N MET A 1 30.38 -1.72 14.88
CA MET A 1 29.20 -1.78 15.78
C MET A 1 28.31 -2.88 15.23
N SER A 2 28.19 -3.97 15.96
CA SER A 2 27.52 -5.20 15.55
C SER A 2 26.09 -4.92 15.09
N VAL A 3 25.82 -5.16 13.81
CA VAL A 3 24.46 -5.18 13.29
C VAL A 3 23.80 -6.40 13.92
N GLU A 4 22.88 -6.19 14.86
CA GLU A 4 21.90 -7.22 15.26
C GLU A 4 21.00 -7.51 14.05
N VAL A 5 21.52 -8.31 13.13
CA VAL A 5 20.73 -9.10 12.20
C VAL A 5 20.15 -10.25 13.04
N ASP A 6 18.87 -10.55 12.89
CA ASP A 6 18.17 -11.74 13.47
C ASP A 6 17.17 -11.52 14.63
N LYS A 7 16.46 -10.39 14.68
CA LYS A 7 15.14 -10.39 15.33
C LYS A 7 14.06 -10.36 14.26
N PHE A 8 13.29 -11.44 14.14
CA PHE A 8 12.07 -11.45 13.34
C PHE A 8 11.15 -10.34 13.84
N VAL A 9 10.82 -9.39 12.96
CA VAL A 9 9.90 -8.29 13.25
C VAL A 9 8.53 -8.69 12.70
N SER A 10 7.52 -8.73 13.56
CA SER A 10 6.13 -8.99 13.18
C SER A 10 5.44 -7.72 12.70
N PHE A 11 4.35 -7.86 11.94
CA PHE A 11 3.44 -6.76 11.62
C PHE A 11 3.01 -5.98 12.87
N THR A 12 2.73 -6.68 13.97
CA THR A 12 2.29 -6.08 15.23
C THR A 12 3.33 -5.16 15.85
N ASP A 13 4.61 -5.47 15.65
CA ASP A 13 5.72 -4.72 16.22
C ASP A 13 5.91 -3.36 15.54
N VAL A 14 5.42 -3.24 14.30
CA VAL A 14 5.44 -1.99 13.52
C VAL A 14 4.11 -1.23 13.66
N PHE A 15 2.98 -1.94 13.60
CA PHE A 15 1.65 -1.33 13.55
C PHE A 15 1.20 -0.71 14.89
N PHE A 16 1.41 -1.39 16.02
CA PHE A 16 0.88 -0.94 17.32
C PHE A 16 1.76 0.06 18.06
N TYR A 17 2.96 0.37 17.54
CA TYR A 17 3.93 1.25 18.20
C TYR A 17 4.29 2.49 17.36
N PRO A 18 3.31 3.32 16.93
CA PRO A 18 3.58 4.48 16.09
C PRO A 18 4.48 5.54 16.76
N ASN A 19 4.37 5.71 18.09
CA ASN A 19 5.18 6.67 18.83
C ASN A 19 6.64 6.25 19.01
N ASN A 20 6.94 4.95 18.89
CA ASN A 20 8.29 4.38 19.01
C ASN A 20 8.70 3.71 17.68
N TRP A 21 8.23 4.26 16.57
CA TRP A 21 8.49 3.72 15.25
C TRP A 21 10.00 3.81 14.92
N GLU A 22 10.59 2.70 14.51
CA GLU A 22 12.00 2.60 14.15
C GLU A 22 12.16 2.13 12.71
N PHE A 23 12.86 2.93 11.91
CA PHE A 23 13.10 2.63 10.49
C PHE A 23 13.79 1.28 10.27
N SER A 24 14.77 0.92 11.11
CA SER A 24 15.50 -0.35 11.00
C SER A 24 14.58 -1.57 11.10
N ARG A 25 13.60 -1.54 12.02
CA ARG A 25 12.63 -2.62 12.21
C ARG A 25 11.70 -2.73 11.01
N THR A 26 11.19 -1.59 10.52
CA THR A 26 10.32 -1.57 9.35
C THR A 26 11.05 -2.04 8.11
N LYS A 27 12.31 -1.62 7.89
CA LYS A 27 13.12 -2.10 6.77
C LYS A 27 13.34 -3.62 6.82
N SER A 28 13.65 -4.15 8.00
CA SER A 28 13.80 -5.60 8.22
C SER A 28 12.50 -6.36 7.90
N PHE A 29 11.37 -5.88 8.42
CA PHE A 29 10.04 -6.41 8.11
C PHE A 29 9.77 -6.43 6.61
N MET A 30 10.00 -5.30 5.93
CA MET A 30 9.73 -5.14 4.50
C MET A 30 10.63 -6.03 3.62
N GLY A 31 11.91 -6.21 4.00
CA GLY A 31 12.82 -7.11 3.30
C GLY A 31 12.38 -8.58 3.37
N HIS A 32 11.92 -9.02 4.54
CA HIS A 32 11.38 -10.38 4.70
C HIS A 32 10.02 -10.53 3.99
N TRP A 33 9.17 -9.52 4.09
CA TRP A 33 7.82 -9.53 3.54
C TRP A 33 7.78 -9.45 2.01
N LEU A 34 8.84 -8.94 1.36
CA LEU A 34 8.93 -8.85 -0.10
C LEU A 34 8.71 -10.21 -0.78
N THR A 35 9.34 -11.28 -0.29
CA THR A 35 9.17 -12.64 -0.85
C THR A 35 7.73 -13.12 -0.65
N THR A 36 7.17 -12.92 0.53
CA THR A 36 5.78 -13.27 0.86
C THR A 36 4.79 -12.53 -0.03
N SER A 37 5.04 -11.24 -0.31
CA SER A 37 4.19 -10.44 -1.19
C SER A 37 4.15 -10.97 -2.63
N GLY A 38 5.26 -11.52 -3.13
CA GLY A 38 5.30 -12.22 -4.42
C GLY A 38 4.38 -13.44 -4.46
N TRP A 39 4.43 -14.28 -3.42
CA TRP A 39 3.53 -15.42 -3.28
C TRP A 39 2.06 -15.01 -3.13
N VAL A 40 1.77 -13.96 -2.38
CA VAL A 40 0.41 -13.40 -2.25
C VAL A 40 -0.10 -12.88 -3.60
N THR A 41 0.75 -12.24 -4.39
CA THR A 41 0.39 -11.75 -5.73
C THR A 41 0.04 -12.90 -6.67
N LEU A 42 0.82 -13.99 -6.66
CA LEU A 42 0.51 -15.20 -7.43
C LEU A 42 -0.79 -15.85 -6.96
N ALA A 43 -0.99 -15.96 -5.64
CA ALA A 43 -2.22 -16.49 -5.07
C ALA A 43 -3.44 -15.64 -5.46
N TYR A 44 -3.31 -14.30 -5.43
CA TYR A 44 -4.34 -13.37 -5.88
C TYR A 44 -4.77 -13.64 -7.33
N ILE A 45 -3.82 -13.79 -8.26
CA ILE A 45 -4.11 -14.10 -9.66
C ILE A 45 -4.92 -15.42 -9.78
N ILE A 46 -4.48 -16.47 -9.08
CA ILE A 46 -5.18 -17.77 -9.06
C ILE A 46 -6.60 -17.60 -8.51
N VAL A 47 -6.77 -16.85 -7.43
CA VAL A 47 -8.07 -16.59 -6.79
C VAL A 47 -9.00 -15.81 -7.71
N ILE A 48 -8.51 -14.82 -8.47
CA ILE A 48 -9.36 -14.05 -9.40
C ILE A 48 -9.88 -14.94 -10.53
N PHE A 49 -9.00 -15.67 -11.23
CA PHE A 49 -9.42 -16.52 -12.35
C PHE A 49 -10.21 -17.75 -11.89
N GLY A 50 -9.82 -18.36 -10.76
CA GLY A 50 -10.56 -19.44 -10.12
C GLY A 50 -11.94 -18.99 -9.62
N GLY A 51 -12.00 -17.84 -8.96
CA GLY A 51 -13.21 -17.22 -8.44
C GLY A 51 -14.20 -16.88 -9.56
N GLN A 52 -13.73 -16.32 -10.68
CA GLN A 52 -14.57 -16.08 -11.86
C GLN A 52 -15.18 -17.39 -12.39
N ARG A 53 -14.41 -18.49 -12.43
CA ARG A 53 -14.91 -19.80 -12.89
C ARG A 53 -15.94 -20.39 -11.92
N LEU A 54 -15.71 -20.29 -10.62
CA LEU A 54 -16.64 -20.76 -9.59
C LEU A 54 -17.94 -19.95 -9.56
N MET A 55 -17.85 -18.63 -9.78
CA MET A 55 -19.03 -17.76 -9.80
C MET A 55 -19.90 -17.95 -11.04
N LYS A 56 -19.44 -18.65 -12.11
CA LYS A 56 -20.29 -18.94 -13.27
C LYS A 56 -21.55 -19.73 -12.90
N SER A 57 -21.44 -20.66 -11.94
CA SER A 57 -22.55 -21.52 -11.50
C SER A 57 -23.29 -21.03 -10.26
N ARG A 58 -22.93 -19.87 -9.70
CA ARG A 58 -23.53 -19.30 -8.47
C ARG A 58 -24.18 -17.96 -8.76
N ASP A 59 -25.11 -17.49 -7.93
CA ASP A 59 -25.67 -16.14 -8.07
C ASP A 59 -24.73 -15.05 -7.54
N ALA A 60 -24.96 -13.81 -7.98
CA ALA A 60 -24.18 -12.66 -7.51
C ALA A 60 -24.52 -12.33 -6.05
N PHE A 61 -23.49 -12.12 -5.22
CA PHE A 61 -23.68 -11.75 -3.82
C PHE A 61 -24.10 -10.27 -3.69
N LYS A 62 -25.05 -9.99 -2.78
CA LYS A 62 -25.47 -8.63 -2.44
C LYS A 62 -24.55 -8.03 -1.37
N LEU A 63 -23.37 -7.57 -1.79
CA LEU A 63 -22.34 -7.01 -0.90
C LEU A 63 -22.29 -5.47 -0.91
N ASN A 64 -23.35 -4.79 -1.37
CA ASN A 64 -23.33 -3.34 -1.59
C ASN A 64 -23.02 -2.55 -0.31
N THR A 65 -23.60 -2.92 0.83
CA THR A 65 -23.37 -2.25 2.11
C THR A 65 -21.93 -2.44 2.60
N VAL A 66 -21.42 -3.67 2.53
CA VAL A 66 -20.03 -3.97 2.93
C VAL A 66 -19.05 -3.23 2.02
N PHE A 67 -19.31 -3.23 0.71
CA PHE A 67 -18.51 -2.51 -0.27
C PHE A 67 -18.53 -0.98 -0.05
N ALA A 68 -19.66 -0.41 0.38
CA ALA A 68 -19.75 1.00 0.71
C ALA A 68 -18.90 1.35 1.95
N TYR A 69 -18.99 0.57 3.03
CA TYR A 69 -18.15 0.79 4.22
C TYR A 69 -16.66 0.62 3.92
N TRP A 70 -16.33 -0.36 3.08
CA TRP A 70 -14.98 -0.60 2.60
C TRP A 70 -14.41 0.64 1.88
N ASN A 71 -15.12 1.17 0.89
CA ASN A 71 -14.70 2.36 0.15
C ASN A 71 -14.58 3.59 1.06
N ILE A 72 -15.56 3.86 1.93
CA ILE A 72 -15.50 4.98 2.89
C ILE A 72 -14.27 4.85 3.79
N GLY A 73 -13.96 3.63 4.27
CA GLY A 73 -12.75 3.36 5.04
C GLY A 73 -11.48 3.75 4.29
N PHE A 74 -11.36 3.36 3.02
CA PHE A 74 -10.21 3.74 2.19
C PHE A 74 -10.15 5.24 1.88
N SER A 75 -11.28 5.90 1.67
CA SER A 75 -11.32 7.36 1.45
C SER A 75 -10.79 8.11 2.68
N ILE A 76 -11.28 7.75 3.88
CA ILE A 76 -10.84 8.34 5.15
C ILE A 76 -9.36 8.06 5.39
N PHE A 77 -8.93 6.80 5.24
CA PHE A 77 -7.52 6.43 5.36
C PHE A 77 -6.64 7.25 4.41
N SER A 78 -7.06 7.38 3.16
CA SER A 78 -6.30 8.11 2.14
C SER A 78 -6.19 9.60 2.47
N ALA A 79 -7.27 10.20 2.97
CA ALA A 79 -7.28 11.60 3.40
C ALA A 79 -6.34 11.86 4.58
N ILE A 80 -6.36 10.99 5.59
CA ILE A 80 -5.48 11.11 6.76
C ILE A 80 -4.02 10.91 6.36
N ALA A 81 -3.71 9.86 5.59
CA ALA A 81 -2.35 9.60 5.12
C ALA A 81 -1.82 10.75 4.24
N CYS A 82 -2.67 11.31 3.37
CA CYS A 82 -2.32 12.48 2.57
C CYS A 82 -2.00 13.69 3.46
N TYR A 83 -2.79 13.94 4.51
CA TYR A 83 -2.55 15.04 5.44
C TYR A 83 -1.18 14.97 6.11
N TYR A 84 -0.70 13.77 6.46
CA TYR A 84 0.62 13.59 7.07
C TYR A 84 1.79 13.60 6.08
N LEU A 85 1.59 13.13 4.84
CA LEU A 85 2.66 13.00 3.85
C LEU A 85 2.83 14.24 2.95
N LEU A 86 1.75 14.98 2.68
CA LEU A 86 1.79 16.16 1.82
C LEU A 86 2.74 17.26 2.32
N PRO A 87 2.80 17.60 3.62
CA PRO A 87 3.73 18.62 4.13
C PRO A 87 5.20 18.26 3.90
N GLU A 88 5.57 16.99 4.01
CA GLU A 88 6.95 16.54 3.73
C GLU A 88 7.31 16.75 2.26
N LEU A 89 6.39 16.42 1.34
CA LEU A 89 6.61 16.61 -0.08
C LEU A 89 6.82 18.10 -0.41
N VAL A 90 5.96 18.97 0.14
CA VAL A 90 6.05 20.43 -0.06
C VAL A 90 7.37 20.97 0.50
N ASP A 91 7.75 20.56 1.72
CA ASP A 91 9.02 20.98 2.34
C ASP A 91 10.24 20.51 1.53
N SER A 92 10.23 19.25 1.07
CA SER A 92 11.30 18.69 0.23
C SER A 92 11.42 19.43 -1.09
N MET A 93 10.30 19.78 -1.72
CA MET A 93 10.28 20.59 -2.96
C MET A 93 10.81 22.00 -2.74
N GLN A 94 10.42 22.66 -1.65
CA GLN A 94 10.88 24.02 -1.34
C GLN A 94 12.38 24.07 -1.05
N LYS A 95 12.93 23.07 -0.35
CA LYS A 95 14.34 23.04 0.04
C LYS A 95 15.28 22.57 -1.08
N THR A 96 14.87 21.58 -1.86
CA THR A 96 15.77 20.89 -2.80
C THR A 96 15.33 20.98 -4.27
N GLY A 97 14.21 21.66 -4.55
CA GLY A 97 13.61 21.72 -5.87
C GLY A 97 13.00 20.40 -6.33
N PHE A 98 12.52 20.36 -7.56
CA PHE A 98 11.91 19.15 -8.15
C PHE A 98 12.91 17.99 -8.19
N PHE A 99 14.10 18.22 -8.74
CA PHE A 99 15.14 17.19 -8.87
C PHE A 99 15.53 16.59 -7.52
N GLY A 100 15.78 17.44 -6.52
CA GLY A 100 16.13 16.95 -5.19
C GLY A 100 14.98 16.19 -4.52
N SER A 101 13.74 16.67 -4.64
CA SER A 101 12.56 15.97 -4.10
C SER A 101 12.28 14.63 -4.77
N TYR A 102 12.75 14.43 -6.00
CA TYR A 102 12.52 13.22 -6.77
C TYR A 102 13.66 12.19 -6.60
N CYS A 103 14.90 12.67 -6.48
CA CYS A 103 16.10 11.83 -6.50
C CYS A 103 16.72 11.59 -5.12
N TYR A 104 16.45 12.42 -4.11
CA TYR A 104 17.07 12.29 -2.79
C TYR A 104 16.08 11.81 -1.73
N ASN A 105 16.48 10.80 -0.96
CA ASN A 105 15.67 10.29 0.16
C ASN A 105 15.58 11.26 1.33
N ASN A 106 16.64 12.02 1.60
CA ASN A 106 16.77 12.87 2.79
C ASN A 106 16.30 12.09 4.03
N ASN A 107 15.40 12.67 4.84
CA ASN A 107 14.87 12.05 6.05
C ASN A 107 13.48 11.41 5.86
N TYR A 108 13.01 11.22 4.61
CA TYR A 108 11.65 10.74 4.34
C TYR A 108 11.34 9.42 5.04
N TYR A 109 12.21 8.43 4.87
CA TYR A 109 12.05 7.11 5.48
C TYR A 109 12.47 7.08 6.96
N GLN A 110 13.30 8.02 7.42
CA GLN A 110 13.85 8.00 8.77
C GLN A 110 12.96 8.73 9.79
N SER A 111 12.15 9.67 9.33
CA SER A 111 11.19 10.38 10.18
C SER A 111 10.07 9.45 10.63
N SER A 112 9.77 9.46 11.93
CA SER A 112 8.77 8.59 12.54
C SER A 112 7.38 8.78 11.97
N VAL A 113 7.05 9.99 11.52
CA VAL A 113 5.74 10.29 10.92
C VAL A 113 5.70 9.80 9.47
N THR A 114 6.63 10.26 8.63
CA THR A 114 6.58 10.02 7.18
C THR A 114 6.95 8.58 6.82
N GLY A 115 7.91 7.99 7.54
CA GLY A 115 8.27 6.58 7.40
C GLY A 115 7.12 5.65 7.79
N TYR A 116 6.42 5.95 8.89
CA TYR A 116 5.25 5.18 9.34
C TYR A 116 4.06 5.30 8.39
N TRP A 117 3.67 6.52 8.01
CA TRP A 117 2.56 6.73 7.07
C TRP A 117 2.86 6.21 5.66
N GLY A 118 4.12 6.33 5.21
CA GLY A 118 4.58 5.70 3.97
C GLY A 118 4.51 4.18 4.03
N TRP A 119 4.87 3.58 5.17
CA TRP A 119 4.72 2.13 5.38
C TRP A 119 3.25 1.71 5.40
N LEU A 120 2.38 2.44 6.10
CA LEU A 120 0.94 2.17 6.12
C LEU A 120 0.33 2.21 4.72
N PHE A 121 0.72 3.15 3.87
CA PHE A 121 0.30 3.17 2.46
C PHE A 121 0.71 1.89 1.73
N VAL A 122 1.95 1.43 1.91
CA VAL A 122 2.43 0.21 1.26
C VAL A 122 1.64 -1.01 1.74
N MET A 123 1.33 -1.04 3.05
CA MET A 123 0.50 -2.09 3.62
C MET A 123 -0.96 -2.02 3.17
N SER A 124 -1.51 -0.83 2.85
CA SER A 124 -2.90 -0.69 2.38
C SER A 124 -3.14 -1.35 1.03
N LYS A 125 -2.10 -1.55 0.22
CA LYS A 125 -2.20 -2.24 -1.08
C LYS A 125 -2.61 -3.71 -0.96
N ALA A 126 -2.30 -4.39 0.15
CA ALA A 126 -2.77 -5.76 0.38
C ALA A 126 -4.30 -5.82 0.52
N PRO A 127 -4.91 -5.03 1.42
CA PRO A 127 -6.36 -4.86 1.46
C PRO A 127 -6.96 -4.47 0.11
N GLU A 128 -6.39 -3.53 -0.66
CA GLU A 128 -6.92 -3.11 -1.98
C GLU A 128 -7.11 -4.27 -2.99
N LEU A 129 -6.41 -5.41 -2.85
CA LEU A 129 -6.68 -6.62 -3.64
C LEU A 129 -8.12 -7.13 -3.48
N GLY A 130 -8.74 -6.82 -2.33
CA GLY A 130 -10.14 -7.09 -2.03
C GLY A 130 -11.12 -6.40 -2.97
N ASP A 131 -10.77 -5.26 -3.58
CA ASP A 131 -11.63 -4.56 -4.55
C ASP A 131 -11.99 -5.48 -5.73
N THR A 132 -10.99 -6.18 -6.26
CA THR A 132 -11.18 -7.13 -7.34
C THR A 132 -11.99 -8.34 -6.88
N LEU A 133 -11.80 -8.80 -5.63
CA LEU A 133 -12.60 -9.88 -5.06
C LEU A 133 -14.09 -9.49 -4.97
N PHE A 134 -14.40 -8.26 -4.55
CA PHE A 134 -15.78 -7.75 -4.56
C PHE A 134 -16.38 -7.73 -5.97
N LEU A 135 -15.60 -7.37 -7.01
CA LEU A 135 -16.07 -7.44 -8.39
C LEU A 135 -16.39 -8.88 -8.82
N VAL A 136 -15.52 -9.84 -8.50
CA VAL A 136 -15.73 -11.27 -8.81
C VAL A 136 -16.99 -11.79 -8.10
N LEU A 137 -17.14 -11.53 -6.80
CA LEU A 137 -18.29 -11.99 -6.01
C LEU A 137 -19.61 -11.34 -6.43
N ARG A 138 -19.57 -10.10 -6.94
CA ARG A 138 -20.74 -9.38 -7.45
C ARG A 138 -21.02 -9.63 -8.93
N LYS A 139 -20.26 -10.51 -9.59
CA LYS A 139 -20.30 -10.77 -11.05
C LYS A 139 -20.18 -9.49 -11.89
N LYS A 140 -19.35 -8.55 -11.45
CA LYS A 140 -19.03 -7.36 -12.23
C LYS A 140 -17.86 -7.67 -13.18
N PRO A 141 -17.79 -7.03 -14.36
CA PRO A 141 -16.72 -7.27 -15.30
C PRO A 141 -15.38 -6.87 -14.67
N VAL A 142 -14.44 -7.81 -14.59
CA VAL A 142 -13.06 -7.55 -14.14
C VAL A 142 -12.21 -7.34 -15.39
N ILE A 143 -12.00 -6.08 -15.76
CA ILE A 143 -11.18 -5.71 -16.90
C ILE A 143 -9.69 -5.96 -16.63
N PHE A 144 -8.91 -6.18 -17.69
CA PHE A 144 -7.47 -6.43 -17.59
C PHE A 144 -6.73 -5.39 -16.73
N MET A 145 -6.97 -4.11 -17.03
CA MET A 145 -6.32 -3.00 -16.34
C MET A 145 -6.49 -3.08 -14.82
N HIS A 146 -7.67 -3.47 -14.33
CA HIS A 146 -7.97 -3.45 -12.90
C HIS A 146 -7.17 -4.52 -12.14
N TRP A 147 -7.32 -5.80 -12.49
CA TRP A 147 -6.61 -6.85 -11.75
C TRP A 147 -5.10 -6.79 -11.94
N TYR A 148 -4.65 -6.39 -13.14
CA TYR A 148 -3.23 -6.20 -13.43
C TYR A 148 -2.65 -5.05 -12.59
N HIS A 149 -3.33 -3.91 -12.53
CA HIS A 149 -2.94 -2.77 -11.72
C HIS A 149 -2.86 -3.14 -10.24
N HIS A 150 -3.87 -3.80 -9.67
CA HIS A 150 -3.86 -4.17 -8.26
C HIS A 150 -2.74 -5.16 -7.92
N ALA A 151 -2.50 -6.16 -8.77
CA ALA A 151 -1.38 -7.09 -8.60
C ALA A 151 -0.01 -6.37 -8.65
N LEU A 152 0.18 -5.53 -9.66
CA LEU A 152 1.45 -4.82 -9.87
C LEU A 152 1.70 -3.79 -8.78
N THR A 153 0.72 -2.94 -8.46
CA THR A 153 0.87 -1.90 -7.44
C THR A 153 1.10 -2.48 -6.05
N PHE A 154 0.49 -3.61 -5.71
CA PHE A 154 0.78 -4.32 -4.46
C PHE A 154 2.23 -4.76 -4.38
N TYR A 155 2.72 -5.56 -5.34
CA TYR A 155 4.10 -6.05 -5.31
C TYR A 155 5.13 -4.92 -5.44
N TYR A 156 4.87 -3.96 -6.33
CA TYR A 156 5.79 -2.86 -6.60
C TYR A 156 5.90 -1.88 -5.42
N ALA A 157 4.82 -1.63 -4.68
CA ALA A 157 4.87 -0.83 -3.45
C ALA A 157 5.79 -1.47 -2.38
N GLN A 158 5.75 -2.80 -2.24
CA GLN A 158 6.64 -3.52 -1.31
C GLN A 158 8.11 -3.39 -1.73
N LEU A 159 8.39 -3.60 -3.02
CA LEU A 159 9.73 -3.48 -3.59
C LEU A 159 10.31 -2.07 -3.40
N THR A 160 9.56 -1.05 -3.83
CA THR A 160 10.02 0.35 -3.79
C THR A 160 10.27 0.87 -2.38
N TYR A 161 9.50 0.41 -1.39
CA TYR A 161 9.78 0.76 0.00
C TYR A 161 11.00 0.01 0.54
N SER A 162 11.17 -1.27 0.20
CA SER A 162 12.34 -2.06 0.64
C SER A 162 13.68 -1.52 0.11
N GLU A 163 13.65 -0.94 -1.10
CA GLU A 163 14.79 -0.31 -1.76
C GLU A 163 14.90 1.21 -1.47
N GLU A 164 14.02 1.75 -0.61
CA GLU A 164 14.00 3.16 -0.22
C GLU A 164 13.99 4.12 -1.43
N GLN A 165 13.04 3.96 -2.36
CA GLN A 165 13.08 4.78 -3.57
C GLN A 165 12.57 6.22 -3.35
N ALA A 166 13.43 7.21 -3.58
CA ALA A 166 13.14 8.62 -3.29
C ALA A 166 11.89 9.17 -3.99
N TRP A 167 11.71 8.79 -5.27
CA TRP A 167 10.57 9.22 -6.08
C TRP A 167 9.23 8.68 -5.56
N ALA A 168 9.24 7.64 -4.71
CA ALA A 168 8.02 7.05 -4.17
C ALA A 168 7.18 8.09 -3.41
N ARG A 169 7.81 9.07 -2.74
CA ARG A 169 7.08 10.15 -2.03
C ARG A 169 6.04 10.86 -2.90
N TRP A 170 6.40 11.13 -4.16
CA TRP A 170 5.52 11.77 -5.14
C TRP A 170 4.37 10.84 -5.53
N SER A 171 4.71 9.59 -5.84
CA SER A 171 3.72 8.57 -6.21
C SER A 171 2.72 8.34 -5.09
N LEU A 172 3.18 8.31 -3.83
CA LEU A 172 2.34 8.10 -2.65
C LEU A 172 1.34 9.24 -2.48
N VAL A 173 1.82 10.49 -2.43
CA VAL A 173 0.96 11.66 -2.21
C VAL A 173 -0.06 11.81 -3.35
N MET A 174 0.37 11.65 -4.61
CA MET A 174 -0.55 11.72 -5.76
C MET A 174 -1.59 10.60 -5.73
N ASN A 175 -1.19 9.36 -5.40
CA ASN A 175 -2.13 8.24 -5.30
C ASN A 175 -3.14 8.48 -4.17
N LEU A 176 -2.69 8.90 -3.00
CA LEU A 176 -3.55 9.19 -1.85
C LEU A 176 -4.56 10.29 -2.15
N MET A 177 -4.15 11.39 -2.79
CA MET A 177 -5.08 12.47 -3.17
C MET A 177 -6.17 11.96 -4.12
N VAL A 178 -5.82 11.16 -5.12
CA VAL A 178 -6.80 10.58 -6.05
C VAL A 178 -7.71 9.58 -5.34
N HIS A 179 -7.16 8.73 -4.49
CA HIS A 179 -7.92 7.71 -3.75
C HIS A 179 -8.89 8.32 -2.72
N THR A 180 -8.58 9.47 -2.14
CA THR A 180 -9.54 10.22 -1.31
C THR A 180 -10.82 10.55 -2.07
N VAL A 181 -10.70 10.97 -3.34
CA VAL A 181 -11.85 11.34 -4.19
C VAL A 181 -12.50 10.11 -4.83
N MET A 182 -11.70 9.14 -5.28
CA MET A 182 -12.19 7.96 -6.02
C MET A 182 -13.10 7.06 -5.17
N TYR A 183 -12.83 6.95 -3.88
CA TYR A 183 -13.59 6.09 -2.97
C TYR A 183 -14.75 6.82 -2.25
N LEU A 184 -14.90 8.13 -2.45
CA LEU A 184 -16.03 8.92 -1.94
C LEU A 184 -17.28 8.68 -2.80
#